data_AF-A0A7S1GMS4-F1
#
_entry.id   AF-A0A7S1GMS4-F1
#
_cell.length_a   1.000
_cell.length_b   1.000
_cell.length_c   1.000
_cell.angle_alpha   90.00
_cell.angle_beta   90.00
_cell.angle_gamma   90.00
#
_symmetry.space_group_name_H-M   'P 1'
#
loop_
_entity.id
_entity.type
_entity.pdbx_description
1 polymer ?
#
loop_
_entity_poly.entity_id
_entity_poly.type
_entity_poly.pdbx_seq_one_letter_code
_entity_poly.pdbx_strand_id
1 'polypeptide(L)'
;ETTTTTTMTASRLKEPAKIPTSRRINSCPGVLTLPAGQAERHQGSVPKSKYKYRKVIGGKPSVSRSMSTSYNEMSPQDFLDRMMKSRGYCTRNFCSLEGAYYCRPTLLQKASYGIQIVRAVRGSNVQLLRKLLQCGLSPNPCNNFGESIVHMACRRGDYDIVKVLVDAGCSLQVTDDFGRTPLHDACWTAEPNFALVELILQADERLLHIVDCRGSSPLSYVKRDHWQQWIVFLDSHKDLYWPQRDLGKDGDEPLPPLVTEAPHSRPIKDPPNAASLELAEQLAAGKLGADAYLTQRLIAAGTSNTTLGQNRPTMQQTRQSSTNHPAPASPRVLRGARISKAPSIAAAMGISIASSGPT
;
A
#
# COMPACT_ATOMS: atom_id res chain seq x y z
N GLU A 1 9.04 49.83 -65.59
CA GLU A 1 8.95 50.31 -64.20
C GLU A 1 8.41 49.20 -63.32
N THR A 2 8.97 49.07 -62.13
CA THR A 2 8.74 48.07 -61.08
C THR A 2 7.26 47.90 -60.73
N THR A 3 6.74 46.70 -60.51
CA THR A 3 6.68 46.13 -59.14
C THR A 3 6.29 44.64 -59.12
N THR A 4 6.91 43.95 -58.19
CA THR A 4 6.88 42.53 -57.82
C THR A 4 5.60 42.10 -57.09
N THR A 5 5.12 40.88 -57.32
CA THR A 5 4.60 39.96 -56.27
C THR A 5 4.71 38.52 -56.78
N THR A 6 5.59 37.73 -56.15
CA THR A 6 5.88 36.34 -56.50
C THR A 6 5.13 35.38 -55.56
N THR A 7 4.59 34.36 -56.19
CA THR A 7 3.91 33.14 -55.72
C THR A 7 4.64 32.35 -54.63
N MET A 8 3.89 31.68 -53.75
CA MET A 8 4.30 30.40 -53.13
C MET A 8 3.10 29.49 -52.87
N THR A 9 3.24 28.26 -53.35
CA THR A 9 2.32 27.13 -53.33
C THR A 9 2.62 26.16 -52.17
N ALA A 10 1.65 25.27 -51.94
CA ALA A 10 1.48 24.30 -50.84
C ALA A 10 2.65 23.34 -50.55
N SER A 11 2.72 22.86 -49.28
CA SER A 11 2.54 21.44 -48.87
C SER A 11 3.30 21.06 -47.58
N ARG A 12 2.68 20.16 -46.80
CA ARG A 12 3.26 18.98 -46.09
C ARG A 12 3.36 18.99 -44.55
N LEU A 13 2.73 17.94 -44.00
CA LEU A 13 2.73 17.42 -42.63
C LEU A 13 4.14 17.16 -42.04
N LYS A 14 4.29 17.30 -40.71
CA LYS A 14 5.47 16.84 -39.94
C LYS A 14 5.05 15.99 -38.73
N GLU A 15 5.73 14.85 -38.60
CA GLU A 15 5.65 13.80 -37.58
C GLU A 15 6.22 14.20 -36.20
N PRO A 16 5.90 13.45 -35.11
CA PRO A 16 6.44 13.67 -33.77
C PRO A 16 7.82 13.01 -33.53
N ALA A 17 8.58 13.61 -32.60
CA ALA A 17 10.00 13.35 -32.33
C ALA A 17 10.30 12.04 -31.56
N LYS A 18 11.46 11.45 -31.92
CA LYS A 18 12.03 10.19 -31.41
C LYS A 18 12.73 10.33 -30.04
N ILE A 19 12.61 9.28 -29.24
CA ILE A 19 13.33 8.97 -27.99
C ILE A 19 14.78 8.55 -28.32
N PRO A 20 15.83 8.98 -27.59
CA PRO A 20 17.17 8.42 -27.76
C PRO A 20 17.37 7.17 -26.89
N THR A 21 17.90 6.15 -27.55
CA THR A 21 18.22 4.81 -27.07
C THR A 21 19.52 4.74 -26.28
N SER A 22 19.60 3.68 -25.46
CA SER A 22 20.71 3.26 -24.60
C SER A 22 22.08 3.24 -25.28
N ARG A 23 23.13 3.67 -24.56
CA ARG A 23 24.51 3.24 -24.80
C ARG A 23 25.03 2.40 -23.64
N ARG A 24 25.16 1.11 -23.96
CA ARG A 24 26.22 0.14 -23.63
C ARG A 24 26.94 0.26 -22.28
N ILE A 25 26.65 -0.75 -21.48
CA ILE A 25 27.43 -1.40 -20.44
C ILE A 25 28.80 -1.82 -21.03
N ASN A 26 29.90 -1.48 -20.36
CA ASN A 26 31.20 -2.15 -20.53
C ASN A 26 31.86 -2.33 -19.16
N SER A 27 31.87 -3.60 -18.74
CA SER A 27 32.88 -4.33 -17.96
C SER A 27 33.89 -3.56 -17.10
N CYS A 28 33.83 -3.81 -15.78
CA CYS A 28 34.99 -3.73 -14.89
C CYS A 28 35.83 -5.01 -15.01
N PRO A 29 37.17 -4.90 -14.92
CA PRO A 29 37.96 -5.97 -14.33
C PRO A 29 38.89 -5.47 -13.20
N GLY A 30 39.02 -6.31 -12.16
CA GLY A 30 40.32 -6.62 -11.57
C GLY A 30 40.89 -5.70 -10.49
N VAL A 31 40.62 -6.08 -9.23
CA VAL A 31 41.54 -6.19 -8.07
C VAL A 31 42.99 -5.72 -8.29
N LEU A 32 43.53 -4.88 -7.39
CA LEU A 32 44.90 -4.99 -6.86
C LEU A 32 45.07 -4.20 -5.54
N THR A 33 45.95 -4.76 -4.71
CA THR A 33 46.19 -4.55 -3.27
C THR A 33 47.07 -3.32 -2.94
N LEU A 34 46.95 -2.84 -1.69
CA LEU A 34 47.62 -1.70 -0.99
C LEU A 34 49.17 -1.65 -1.08
N PRO A 35 49.87 -0.49 -0.86
CA PRO A 35 50.22 -0.06 0.51
C PRO A 35 50.33 1.47 0.78
N ALA A 36 50.59 1.78 2.05
CA ALA A 36 50.61 3.08 2.72
C ALA A 36 51.66 4.09 2.22
N GLY A 37 51.33 5.39 2.30
CA GLY A 37 52.31 6.47 2.20
C GLY A 37 51.70 7.86 2.02
N GLN A 38 51.93 8.70 3.03
CA GLN A 38 52.02 10.17 2.98
C GLN A 38 50.72 10.99 2.91
N ALA A 39 50.57 11.80 3.94
CA ALA A 39 49.61 12.87 4.06
C ALA A 39 49.98 14.03 3.13
N GLU A 40 49.10 14.38 2.21
CA GLU A 40 49.10 15.69 1.57
C GLU A 40 47.72 16.34 1.73
N ARG A 41 47.76 17.57 2.24
CA ARG A 41 46.61 18.46 2.37
C ARG A 41 46.17 18.87 0.97
N HIS A 42 45.06 18.33 0.51
CA HIS A 42 44.28 18.94 -0.56
C HIS A 42 42.90 19.34 -0.06
N GLN A 43 42.69 20.66 0.01
CA GLN A 43 41.37 21.26 0.08
C GLN A 43 40.63 20.92 -1.22
N GLY A 44 39.84 19.85 -1.18
CA GLY A 44 38.96 19.41 -2.27
C GLY A 44 37.55 19.90 -2.04
N SER A 45 37.09 20.76 -2.94
CA SER A 45 35.76 21.36 -2.99
C SER A 45 34.64 20.32 -3.14
N VAL A 46 33.63 20.42 -2.28
CA VAL A 46 32.36 19.67 -2.40
C VAL A 46 31.63 20.12 -3.69
N PRO A 47 31.09 19.20 -4.52
CA PRO A 47 30.33 19.58 -5.70
C PRO A 47 29.05 20.35 -5.31
N LYS A 48 28.95 21.59 -5.77
CA LYS A 48 27.78 22.45 -5.55
C LYS A 48 26.59 21.92 -6.36
N SER A 49 25.47 21.73 -5.67
CA SER A 49 24.14 21.52 -6.26
C SER A 49 23.84 22.55 -7.36
N LYS A 50 23.35 22.09 -8.51
CA LYS A 50 23.00 22.91 -9.69
C LYS A 50 21.70 23.72 -9.52
N TYR A 51 21.08 23.73 -8.34
CA TYR A 51 19.86 24.49 -8.09
C TYR A 51 20.14 25.67 -7.13
N LYS A 52 20.18 26.89 -7.67
CA LYS A 52 20.28 28.14 -6.88
C LYS A 52 18.92 28.48 -6.30
N TYR A 53 18.71 28.29 -4.99
CA TYR A 53 17.57 28.85 -4.27
C TYR A 53 17.97 30.13 -3.53
N ARG A 54 17.15 31.17 -3.71
CA ARG A 54 17.32 32.53 -3.15
C ARG A 54 16.92 32.54 -1.68
N LYS A 55 17.88 32.76 -0.79
CA LYS A 55 17.67 32.92 0.66
C LYS A 55 16.97 34.25 0.93
N VAL A 56 15.74 34.22 1.42
CA VAL A 56 15.06 35.41 1.99
C VAL A 56 15.38 35.42 3.49
N ILE A 57 16.12 36.44 3.93
CA ILE A 57 16.48 36.67 5.34
C ILE A 57 15.48 37.66 5.91
N GLY A 58 14.84 37.34 7.04
CA GLY A 58 14.07 38.32 7.81
C GLY A 58 13.41 37.73 9.05
N GLY A 59 13.98 38.02 10.23
CA GLY A 59 13.34 37.80 11.54
C GLY A 59 14.31 37.32 12.63
N LYS A 60 14.78 38.23 13.49
CA LYS A 60 15.59 37.91 14.68
C LYS A 60 14.68 37.35 15.80
N PRO A 61 15.09 36.34 16.59
CA PRO A 61 14.40 36.02 17.83
C PRO A 61 15.00 36.84 18.99
N SER A 62 14.15 37.64 19.65
CA SER A 62 14.42 38.24 20.95
C SER A 62 14.22 37.19 22.05
N VAL A 63 15.28 36.90 22.79
CA VAL A 63 15.25 36.04 23.97
C VAL A 63 14.71 36.85 25.15
N SER A 64 13.60 36.42 25.73
CA SER A 64 13.30 36.70 27.15
C SER A 64 12.84 35.40 27.80
N ARG A 65 13.57 35.03 28.84
CA ARG A 65 13.51 33.75 29.55
C ARG A 65 12.42 33.83 30.62
N SER A 66 11.37 33.02 30.49
CA SER A 66 10.55 32.62 31.64
C SER A 66 10.37 31.10 31.60
N MET A 67 10.81 30.45 32.67
CA MET A 67 10.75 29.00 32.86
C MET A 67 9.35 28.63 33.37
N SER A 68 8.39 28.36 32.46
CA SER A 68 7.17 27.59 32.78
C SER A 68 6.35 27.14 31.54
N THR A 69 6.94 26.48 30.53
CA THR A 69 6.20 25.85 29.40
C THR A 69 7.04 24.78 28.70
N SER A 70 7.22 23.58 29.27
CA SER A 70 8.25 22.64 28.78
C SER A 70 7.82 21.62 27.70
N TYR A 71 6.53 21.53 27.35
CA TYR A 71 6.06 20.61 26.29
C TYR A 71 5.34 21.30 25.12
N ASN A 72 5.00 22.59 25.24
CA ASN A 72 4.13 23.29 24.29
C ASN A 72 4.76 23.66 22.94
N GLU A 73 6.06 23.42 22.74
CA GLU A 73 6.76 23.76 21.48
C GLU A 73 7.55 22.59 20.88
N MET A 74 7.48 21.40 21.49
CA MET A 74 8.22 20.24 21.00
C MET A 74 7.54 19.69 19.75
N SER A 75 8.32 19.44 18.69
CA SER A 75 7.78 18.77 17.51
C SER A 75 7.53 17.28 17.80
N PRO A 76 6.54 16.62 17.15
CA PRO A 76 6.33 15.18 17.29
C PRO A 76 7.57 14.36 16.92
N GLN A 77 8.37 14.83 15.95
CA GLN A 77 9.63 14.17 15.58
C GLN A 77 10.66 14.26 16.72
N ASP A 78 10.85 15.44 17.33
CA ASP A 78 11.77 15.59 18.46
C ASP A 78 11.35 14.74 19.65
N PHE A 79 10.04 14.65 19.90
CA PHE A 79 9.49 13.78 20.92
C PHE A 79 9.79 12.30 20.63
N LEU A 80 9.50 11.84 19.41
CA LEU A 80 9.78 10.47 18.97
C LEU A 80 11.26 10.12 19.15
N ASP A 81 12.16 10.99 18.68
CA ASP A 81 13.60 10.77 18.76
C ASP A 81 14.09 10.66 20.22
N ARG A 82 13.58 11.51 21.12
CA ARG A 82 13.92 11.46 22.56
C ARG A 82 13.39 10.19 23.20
N MET A 83 12.14 9.84 22.92
CA MET A 83 11.47 8.65 23.43
C MET A 83 12.22 7.38 23.01
N MET A 84 12.57 7.26 21.73
CA MET A 84 13.32 6.12 21.19
C MET A 84 14.73 6.01 21.78
N LYS A 85 15.46 7.13 21.87
CA LYS A 85 16.80 7.14 22.51
C LYS A 85 16.75 6.68 23.97
N SER A 86 15.75 7.13 24.73
CA SER A 86 15.59 6.72 26.14
C SER A 86 15.33 5.22 26.31
N ARG A 87 14.83 4.57 25.25
CA ARG A 87 14.48 3.14 25.20
C ARG A 87 15.52 2.27 24.51
N GLY A 88 16.63 2.85 24.04
CA GLY A 88 17.70 2.13 23.36
C GLY A 88 17.46 1.84 21.87
N TYR A 89 16.64 2.64 21.19
CA TYR A 89 16.40 2.52 19.74
C TYR A 89 17.22 3.50 18.92
N CYS A 90 17.46 3.16 17.65
CA CYS A 90 18.14 4.04 16.70
C CYS A 90 17.15 5.07 16.13
N THR A 91 17.56 6.33 16.02
CA THR A 91 16.75 7.40 15.40
C THR A 91 17.25 7.75 14.00
N ARG A 92 17.86 6.78 13.30
CA ARG A 92 18.40 6.99 11.96
C ARG A 92 17.26 7.05 10.96
N ASN A 93 17.29 8.05 10.11
CA ASN A 93 16.38 8.17 8.98
C ASN A 93 16.92 7.44 7.76
N PHE A 94 16.01 6.91 6.94
CA PHE A 94 16.35 6.15 5.74
C PHE A 94 15.62 6.71 4.53
N CYS A 95 16.37 6.99 3.46
CA CYS A 95 15.79 7.45 2.20
C CYS A 95 15.01 6.30 1.55
N SER A 96 13.71 6.52 1.32
CA SER A 96 12.84 5.49 0.74
C SER A 96 13.24 5.06 -0.68
N LEU A 97 13.81 5.98 -1.46
CA LEU A 97 14.21 5.75 -2.84
C LEU A 97 15.44 4.85 -2.98
N GLU A 98 16.19 4.66 -1.89
CA GLU A 98 17.39 3.81 -1.84
C GLU A 98 17.05 2.35 -1.49
N GLY A 99 15.84 2.09 -1.00
CA GLY A 99 15.39 0.77 -0.55
C GLY A 99 14.29 0.15 -1.41
N ALA A 100 13.89 -1.06 -1.05
CA ALA A 100 12.80 -1.81 -1.66
C ALA A 100 11.39 -1.21 -1.44
N TYR A 101 11.25 -0.11 -0.70
CA TYR A 101 10.00 0.66 -0.66
C TYR A 101 9.68 1.28 -2.04
N TYR A 102 10.71 1.60 -2.82
CA TYR A 102 10.55 2.15 -4.16
C TYR A 102 10.41 1.04 -5.19
N CYS A 103 9.18 0.59 -5.42
CA CYS A 103 8.84 -0.48 -6.35
C CYS A 103 8.51 0.07 -7.74
N ARG A 104 8.93 -0.64 -8.80
CA ARG A 104 8.46 -0.32 -10.14
C ARG A 104 7.02 -0.82 -10.31
N PRO A 105 6.06 0.04 -10.71
CA PRO A 105 4.68 -0.41 -10.84
C PRO A 105 4.46 -1.44 -11.94
N THR A 106 3.58 -2.42 -11.70
CA THR A 106 3.17 -3.42 -12.69
C THR A 106 2.27 -2.80 -13.75
N LEU A 107 2.13 -3.47 -14.90
CA LEU A 107 1.21 -3.01 -15.95
C LEU A 107 -0.25 -3.01 -15.47
N LEU A 108 -0.64 -4.01 -14.67
CA LEU A 108 -1.98 -4.09 -14.11
C LEU A 108 -2.28 -2.95 -13.13
N GLN A 109 -1.30 -2.55 -12.31
CA GLN A 109 -1.43 -1.40 -11.40
C GLN A 109 -1.71 -0.11 -12.18
N LYS A 110 -0.98 0.11 -13.28
CA LYS A 110 -1.19 1.27 -14.15
C LYS A 110 -2.55 1.21 -14.86
N ALA A 111 -2.91 0.06 -15.41
CA ALA A 111 -4.20 -0.17 -16.08
C ALA A 111 -5.40 0.00 -15.14
N SER A 112 -5.25 -0.40 -13.88
CA SER A 112 -6.30 -0.32 -12.86
C SER A 112 -6.48 1.10 -12.31
N TYR A 113 -5.53 2.00 -12.54
CA TYR A 113 -5.63 3.39 -12.11
C TYR A 113 -6.45 4.21 -13.11
N GLY A 114 -7.72 4.43 -12.78
CA GLY A 114 -8.62 5.21 -13.63
C GLY A 114 -9.68 5.98 -12.85
N ILE A 115 -10.58 6.65 -13.59
CA ILE A 115 -11.58 7.54 -13.01
C ILE A 115 -12.52 6.83 -12.03
N GLN A 116 -12.84 5.55 -12.25
CA GLN A 116 -13.78 4.82 -11.38
C GLN A 116 -13.23 4.60 -9.97
N ILE A 117 -11.97 4.14 -9.87
CA ILE A 117 -11.36 3.91 -8.55
C ILE A 117 -11.04 5.22 -7.85
N VAL A 118 -10.61 6.24 -8.59
CA VAL A 118 -10.42 7.61 -8.05
C VAL A 118 -11.74 8.18 -7.55
N ARG A 119 -12.84 8.01 -8.29
CA ARG A 119 -14.19 8.46 -7.87
C ARG A 119 -14.65 7.71 -6.62
N ALA A 120 -14.40 6.40 -6.55
CA ALA A 120 -14.74 5.60 -5.38
C ALA A 120 -14.04 6.12 -4.12
N VAL A 121 -12.74 6.42 -4.21
CA VAL A 121 -11.97 6.96 -3.07
C VAL A 121 -12.36 8.40 -2.74
N ARG A 122 -12.48 9.29 -3.73
CA ARG A 122 -12.88 10.69 -3.49
C ARG A 122 -14.26 10.85 -2.89
N GLY A 123 -15.17 9.91 -3.18
CA GLY A 123 -16.51 9.87 -2.61
C GLY A 123 -16.65 8.96 -1.39
N SER A 124 -15.55 8.43 -0.84
CA SER A 124 -15.54 7.46 0.27
C SER A 124 -16.52 6.29 0.07
N ASN A 125 -16.69 5.86 -1.19
CA ASN A 125 -17.65 4.82 -1.59
C ASN A 125 -17.03 3.43 -1.51
N VAL A 126 -17.07 2.86 -0.30
CA VAL A 126 -16.58 1.52 0.02
C VAL A 126 -17.20 0.43 -0.87
N GLN A 127 -18.50 0.53 -1.16
CA GLN A 127 -19.19 -0.51 -1.93
C GLN A 127 -18.75 -0.53 -3.39
N LEU A 128 -18.61 0.64 -4.01
CA LEU A 128 -18.07 0.74 -5.36
C LEU A 128 -16.63 0.23 -5.41
N LEU A 129 -15.80 0.60 -4.42
CA LEU A 129 -14.42 0.14 -4.34
C LEU A 129 -14.34 -1.39 -4.24
N ARG A 130 -15.12 -2.01 -3.33
CA ARG A 130 -15.18 -3.48 -3.20
C ARG A 130 -15.57 -4.16 -4.50
N LYS A 131 -16.58 -3.65 -5.20
CA LYS A 131 -17.00 -4.18 -6.51
C LYS A 131 -15.88 -4.10 -7.54
N LEU A 132 -15.20 -2.95 -7.64
CA LEU A 132 -14.08 -2.76 -8.57
C LEU A 132 -12.94 -3.76 -8.31
N LEU A 133 -12.58 -3.97 -7.04
CA LEU A 133 -11.56 -4.95 -6.64
C LEU A 133 -12.00 -6.40 -6.92
N GLN A 134 -13.28 -6.72 -6.69
CA GLN A 134 -13.86 -8.04 -7.04
C GLN A 134 -13.83 -8.32 -8.54
N CYS A 135 -13.91 -7.29 -9.39
CA CYS A 135 -13.74 -7.42 -10.84
C CYS A 135 -12.31 -7.81 -11.26
N GLY A 136 -11.34 -7.82 -10.34
CA GLY A 136 -9.95 -8.17 -10.62
C GLY A 136 -9.03 -6.97 -10.89
N LEU A 137 -9.45 -5.75 -10.55
CA LEU A 137 -8.51 -4.61 -10.55
C LEU A 137 -7.41 -4.85 -9.51
N SER A 138 -6.23 -4.33 -9.80
CA SER A 138 -5.14 -4.32 -8.81
C SER A 138 -5.59 -3.56 -7.56
N PRO A 139 -5.27 -4.05 -6.34
CA PRO A 139 -5.47 -3.32 -5.09
C PRO A 139 -4.40 -2.22 -4.89
N ASN A 140 -3.35 -2.19 -5.73
CA ASN A 140 -2.27 -1.21 -5.69
C ASN A 140 -2.21 -0.31 -6.94
N PRO A 141 -3.34 0.21 -7.46
CA PRO A 141 -3.31 0.99 -8.68
C PRO A 141 -2.57 2.30 -8.45
N CYS A 142 -1.75 2.74 -9.40
CA CYS A 142 -0.98 3.97 -9.28
C CYS A 142 -0.98 4.78 -10.58
N ASN A 143 -0.78 6.09 -10.46
CA ASN A 143 -0.61 6.96 -11.61
C ASN A 143 0.82 6.89 -12.18
N ASN A 144 1.10 7.74 -13.17
CA ASN A 144 2.41 7.83 -13.83
C ASN A 144 3.53 8.37 -12.93
N PHE A 145 3.20 8.92 -11.75
CA PHE A 145 4.15 9.44 -10.76
C PHE A 145 4.38 8.47 -9.59
N GLY A 146 3.96 7.20 -9.73
CA GLY A 146 4.05 6.21 -8.67
C GLY A 146 3.08 6.43 -7.50
N GLU A 147 2.26 7.49 -7.52
CA GLU A 147 1.28 7.76 -6.47
C GLU A 147 0.16 6.72 -6.56
N SER A 148 0.26 5.70 -5.70
CA SER A 148 -0.77 4.68 -5.48
C SER A 148 -2.05 5.28 -4.92
N ILE A 149 -3.20 4.66 -5.19
CA ILE A 149 -4.50 5.10 -4.68
C ILE A 149 -4.55 5.18 -3.14
N VAL A 150 -3.74 4.37 -2.46
CA VAL A 150 -3.65 4.40 -1.00
C VAL A 150 -3.06 5.71 -0.48
N HIS A 151 -2.14 6.37 -1.22
CA HIS A 151 -1.66 7.72 -0.88
C HIS A 151 -2.82 8.72 -0.85
N MET A 152 -3.70 8.66 -1.86
CA MET A 152 -4.89 9.52 -1.93
C MET A 152 -5.86 9.25 -0.78
N ALA A 153 -6.11 7.97 -0.46
CA ALA A 153 -6.99 7.59 0.65
C ALA A 153 -6.41 8.06 2.00
N CYS A 154 -5.10 7.89 2.20
CA CYS A 154 -4.41 8.34 3.41
C CYS A 154 -4.44 9.87 3.56
N ARG A 155 -4.20 10.63 2.49
CA ARG A 155 -4.28 12.10 2.47
C ARG A 155 -5.65 12.62 2.89
N ARG A 156 -6.69 11.81 2.68
CA ARG A 156 -8.07 12.13 3.06
C ARG A 156 -8.43 11.66 4.47
N GLY A 157 -7.59 10.85 5.11
CA GLY A 157 -7.90 10.23 6.40
C GLY A 157 -9.01 9.19 6.33
N ASP A 158 -9.30 8.62 5.14
CA ASP A 158 -10.42 7.69 4.92
C ASP A 158 -10.05 6.25 5.39
N TYR A 159 -10.19 5.97 6.69
CA TYR A 159 -9.87 4.66 7.29
C TYR A 159 -10.55 3.49 6.57
N ASP A 160 -11.87 3.57 6.33
CA ASP A 160 -12.63 2.46 5.75
C ASP A 160 -12.16 2.10 4.34
N ILE A 161 -11.77 3.11 3.55
CA ILE A 161 -11.23 2.91 2.21
C ILE A 161 -9.87 2.22 2.28
N VAL A 162 -8.98 2.69 3.16
CA VAL A 162 -7.66 2.07 3.33
C VAL A 162 -7.81 0.64 3.83
N LYS A 163 -8.72 0.38 4.77
CA LYS A 163 -9.00 -0.96 5.28
C LYS A 163 -9.46 -1.91 4.16
N VAL A 164 -10.36 -1.46 3.28
CA VAL A 164 -10.80 -2.25 2.12
C VAL A 164 -9.66 -2.58 1.16
N LEU A 165 -8.76 -1.61 0.91
CA LEU A 165 -7.60 -1.81 0.06
C LEU A 165 -6.63 -2.83 0.69
N VAL A 166 -6.32 -2.68 1.99
CA VAL A 166 -5.45 -3.60 2.73
C VAL A 166 -6.03 -5.02 2.75
N ASP A 167 -7.33 -5.16 2.99
CA ASP A 167 -8.03 -6.46 2.96
C ASP A 167 -7.98 -7.13 1.58
N ALA A 168 -7.82 -6.33 0.51
CA ALA A 168 -7.64 -6.82 -0.84
C ALA A 168 -6.16 -7.06 -1.22
N GLY A 169 -5.21 -6.88 -0.30
CA GLY A 169 -3.77 -7.07 -0.54
C GLY A 169 -3.03 -5.81 -0.99
N CYS A 170 -3.53 -4.62 -0.68
CA CYS A 170 -2.78 -3.38 -0.87
C CYS A 170 -1.59 -3.30 0.08
N SER A 171 -0.42 -2.92 -0.45
CA SER A 171 0.79 -2.69 0.33
C SER A 171 0.81 -1.26 0.85
N LEU A 172 1.08 -1.11 2.16
CA LEU A 172 1.32 0.19 2.79
C LEU A 172 2.82 0.58 2.79
N GLN A 173 3.70 -0.36 2.45
CA GLN A 173 5.15 -0.18 2.36
C GLN A 173 5.58 0.20 0.92
N VAL A 174 4.94 1.22 0.36
CA VAL A 174 5.20 1.69 -1.01
C VAL A 174 5.56 3.15 -0.99
N THR A 175 6.22 3.66 -2.03
CA THR A 175 6.42 5.10 -2.22
C THR A 175 6.05 5.60 -3.60
N ASP A 176 5.73 6.88 -3.67
CA ASP A 176 5.65 7.62 -4.91
C ASP A 176 7.05 8.02 -5.43
N ASP A 177 7.11 8.70 -6.58
CA ASP A 177 8.37 9.17 -7.20
C ASP A 177 9.10 10.24 -6.37
N PHE A 178 8.44 10.85 -5.37
CA PHE A 178 9.08 11.74 -4.41
C PHE A 178 9.60 10.99 -3.17
N GLY A 179 9.42 9.68 -3.10
CA GLY A 179 9.80 8.88 -1.95
C GLY A 179 8.85 9.03 -0.76
N ARG A 180 7.65 9.57 -0.96
CA ARG A 180 6.64 9.68 0.09
C ARG A 180 5.95 8.34 0.26
N THR A 181 5.84 7.88 1.50
CA THR A 181 5.03 6.72 1.88
C THR A 181 3.57 7.12 2.14
N PRO A 182 2.61 6.18 2.18
CA PRO A 182 1.24 6.47 2.58
C PRO A 182 1.13 7.14 3.96
N LEU A 183 2.10 6.89 4.87
CA LEU A 183 2.16 7.54 6.17
C LEU A 183 2.45 9.04 6.08
N HIS A 184 3.26 9.50 5.11
CA HIS A 184 3.47 10.93 4.88
C HIS A 184 2.16 11.64 4.57
N ASP A 185 1.33 11.04 3.71
CA ASP A 185 0.02 11.60 3.36
C ASP A 185 -0.96 11.53 4.53
N ALA A 186 -0.94 10.47 5.35
CA ALA A 186 -1.77 10.39 6.57
C ALA A 186 -1.41 11.47 7.61
N CYS A 187 -0.12 11.84 7.71
CA CYS A 187 0.36 12.93 8.56
C CYS A 187 0.02 14.33 8.01
N TRP A 188 -0.29 14.45 6.73
CA TRP A 188 -0.64 15.71 6.05
C TRP A 188 -2.16 15.95 5.94
N THR A 189 -2.91 15.43 6.90
CA THR A 189 -4.38 15.55 6.94
C THR A 189 -4.84 16.85 7.62
N ALA A 190 -6.11 17.21 7.41
CA ALA A 190 -6.70 18.37 8.08
C ALA A 190 -6.84 18.12 9.59
N GLU A 191 -7.34 16.94 9.95
CA GLU A 191 -7.47 16.41 11.31
C GLU A 191 -6.80 15.03 11.37
N PRO A 192 -6.05 14.71 12.43
CA PRO A 192 -5.36 13.44 12.53
C PRO A 192 -6.35 12.28 12.71
N ASN A 193 -6.29 11.29 11.82
CA ASN A 193 -7.00 10.02 12.01
C ASN A 193 -6.03 8.97 12.58
N PHE A 194 -5.97 8.86 13.91
CA PHE A 194 -5.05 7.93 14.56
C PHE A 194 -5.38 6.45 14.30
N ALA A 195 -6.63 6.08 14.09
CA ALA A 195 -7.00 4.71 13.72
C ALA A 195 -6.40 4.31 12.35
N LEU A 196 -6.34 5.25 11.41
CA LEU A 196 -5.63 5.05 10.14
C LEU A 196 -4.12 4.96 10.35
N VAL A 197 -3.54 5.81 11.20
CA VAL A 197 -2.11 5.77 11.51
C VAL A 197 -1.73 4.43 12.13
N GLU A 198 -2.50 3.94 13.11
CA GLU A 198 -2.34 2.62 13.70
C GLU A 198 -2.38 1.51 12.65
N LEU A 199 -3.34 1.53 11.72
CA LEU A 199 -3.42 0.54 10.64
C LEU A 199 -2.13 0.53 9.79
N ILE A 200 -1.52 1.69 9.55
CA ILE A 200 -0.27 1.80 8.80
C ILE A 200 0.93 1.33 9.64
N LEU A 201 1.01 1.71 10.91
CA LEU A 201 2.10 1.31 11.81
C LEU A 201 2.07 -0.18 12.16
N GLN A 202 0.89 -0.81 12.18
CA GLN A 202 0.74 -2.26 12.30
C GLN A 202 1.37 -3.02 11.13
N ALA A 203 1.44 -2.40 9.94
CA ALA A 203 2.14 -3.00 8.81
C ALA A 203 3.66 -2.86 8.96
N ASP A 204 4.13 -1.69 9.41
CA ASP A 204 5.54 -1.42 9.68
C ASP A 204 5.71 -0.12 10.48
N GLU A 205 6.14 -0.22 11.74
CA GLU A 205 6.39 0.92 12.63
C GLU A 205 7.55 1.80 12.16
N ARG A 206 8.47 1.23 11.37
CA ARG A 206 9.68 1.92 10.88
C ARG A 206 9.36 2.95 9.81
N LEU A 207 8.15 2.94 9.26
CA LEU A 207 7.67 3.94 8.31
C LEU A 207 7.79 5.38 8.84
N LEU A 208 7.81 5.58 10.17
CA LEU A 208 8.06 6.89 10.80
C LEU A 208 9.48 7.44 10.58
N HIS A 209 10.46 6.57 10.28
CA HIS A 209 11.86 6.94 10.01
C HIS A 209 12.19 7.03 8.52
N ILE A 210 11.25 6.63 7.67
CA ILE A 210 11.43 6.67 6.24
C ILE A 210 11.23 8.10 5.77
N VAL A 211 12.24 8.68 5.13
CA VAL A 211 12.22 10.05 4.64
C VAL A 211 12.04 10.09 3.12
N ASP A 212 11.35 11.13 2.68
CA ASP A 212 11.21 11.45 1.26
C ASP A 212 12.52 11.94 0.62
N CYS A 213 12.47 12.27 -0.68
CA CYS A 213 13.64 12.79 -1.40
C CYS A 213 14.18 14.14 -0.89
N ARG A 214 13.42 14.83 -0.01
CA ARG A 214 13.82 16.08 0.64
C ARG A 214 14.41 15.83 2.03
N GLY A 215 14.45 14.58 2.49
CA GLY A 215 14.86 14.22 3.85
C GLY A 215 13.79 14.51 4.90
N SER A 216 12.54 14.73 4.50
CA SER A 216 11.42 14.99 5.40
C SER A 216 10.78 13.68 5.84
N SER A 217 10.60 13.48 7.15
CA SER A 217 9.90 12.31 7.71
C SER A 217 8.38 12.54 7.70
N PRO A 218 7.54 11.50 7.88
CA PRO A 218 6.09 11.68 7.92
C PRO A 218 5.67 12.69 8.99
N LEU A 219 6.28 12.65 10.18
CA LEU A 219 5.94 13.55 11.27
C LEU A 219 6.25 15.03 10.98
N SER A 220 7.17 15.33 10.06
CA SER A 220 7.45 16.71 9.64
C SER A 220 6.30 17.36 8.86
N TYR A 221 5.37 16.56 8.31
CA TYR A 221 4.19 17.05 7.60
C TYR A 221 3.03 17.40 8.55
N VAL A 222 3.13 17.03 9.83
CA VAL A 222 2.10 17.28 10.83
C VAL A 222 1.99 18.78 11.12
N LYS A 223 0.78 19.30 11.00
CA LYS A 223 0.46 20.70 11.33
C LYS A 223 0.73 20.99 12.81
N ARG A 224 1.24 22.19 13.10
CA ARG A 224 1.57 22.63 14.47
C ARG A 224 0.40 22.50 15.44
N ASP A 225 -0.80 22.79 14.97
CA ASP A 225 -2.04 22.74 15.76
C ASP A 225 -2.31 21.33 16.34
N HIS A 226 -1.78 20.29 15.68
CA HIS A 226 -2.00 18.89 16.06
C HIS A 226 -0.80 18.24 16.76
N TRP A 227 0.30 18.98 17.00
CA TRP A 227 1.51 18.42 17.61
C TRP A 227 1.23 17.76 18.96
N GLN A 228 0.42 18.40 19.80
CA GLN A 228 0.08 17.84 21.11
C GLN A 228 -0.70 16.52 21.00
N GLN A 229 -1.64 16.42 20.06
CA GLN A 229 -2.41 15.20 19.83
C GLN A 229 -1.49 14.06 19.37
N TRP A 230 -0.56 14.35 18.45
CA TRP A 230 0.44 13.38 17.98
C TRP A 230 1.39 12.93 19.09
N ILE A 231 1.84 13.84 19.95
CA ILE A 231 2.70 13.50 21.08
C ILE A 231 1.95 12.57 22.06
N VAL A 232 0.70 12.86 22.37
CA VAL A 232 -0.14 12.00 23.23
C VAL A 232 -0.36 10.62 22.59
N PHE A 233 -0.60 10.58 21.27
CA PHE A 233 -0.71 9.33 20.53
C PHE A 233 0.58 8.50 20.61
N LEU A 234 1.73 9.10 20.31
CA LEU A 234 3.02 8.41 20.38
C LEU A 234 3.34 7.95 21.81
N ASP A 235 3.05 8.76 22.83
CA ASP A 235 3.30 8.42 24.23
C ASP A 235 2.41 7.26 24.71
N SER A 236 1.14 7.24 24.30
CA SER A 236 0.20 6.16 24.64
C SER A 236 0.53 4.83 23.94
N HIS A 237 1.19 4.88 22.78
CA HIS A 237 1.55 3.70 21.99
C HIS A 237 3.04 3.30 22.12
N LYS A 238 3.82 4.02 22.93
CA LYS A 238 5.26 3.81 23.03
C LYS A 238 5.63 2.40 23.46
N ASP A 239 4.88 1.80 24.37
CA ASP A 239 5.17 0.46 24.89
C ASP A 239 4.70 -0.65 23.93
N LEU A 240 3.79 -0.32 23.00
CA LEU A 240 3.36 -1.23 21.94
C LEU A 240 4.40 -1.34 20.82
N TYR A 241 4.89 -0.21 20.31
CA TYR A 241 5.81 -0.17 19.17
C TYR A 241 7.30 -0.14 19.58
N TRP A 242 7.62 0.47 20.72
CA TRP A 242 8.99 0.63 21.22
C TRP A 242 9.11 0.21 22.70
N PRO A 243 8.92 -1.08 23.02
CA PRO A 243 9.14 -1.58 24.38
C PRO A 243 10.57 -1.31 24.87
N GLN A 244 10.76 -1.18 26.18
CA GLN A 244 12.08 -0.92 26.75
C GLN A 244 13.06 -2.05 26.38
N ARG A 245 14.19 -1.70 25.73
CA ARG A 245 15.24 -2.66 25.37
C ARG A 245 16.30 -2.78 26.45
N ASP A 246 16.87 -3.98 26.57
CA ASP A 246 18.08 -4.25 27.33
C ASP A 246 19.23 -4.43 26.34
N LEU A 247 19.98 -3.36 26.08
CA LEU A 247 21.06 -3.36 25.09
C LEU A 247 22.13 -4.44 25.34
N GLY A 248 22.29 -4.90 26.59
CA GLY A 248 23.21 -5.99 26.91
C GLY A 248 22.75 -7.34 26.38
N LYS A 249 21.44 -7.53 26.17
CA LYS A 249 20.84 -8.76 25.64
C LYS A 249 20.42 -8.63 24.18
N ASP A 250 19.86 -7.49 23.82
CA ASP A 250 19.21 -7.26 22.54
C ASP A 250 20.18 -6.80 21.44
N GLY A 251 21.36 -6.31 21.81
CA GLY A 251 22.36 -5.79 20.87
C GLY A 251 21.89 -4.57 20.08
N ASP A 252 22.56 -4.30 18.96
CA ASP A 252 22.18 -3.21 18.05
C ASP A 252 20.90 -3.55 17.29
N GLU A 253 20.08 -2.52 17.04
CA GLU A 253 18.86 -2.71 16.25
C GLU A 253 19.23 -3.05 14.79
N PRO A 254 18.68 -4.14 14.21
CA PRO A 254 18.91 -4.45 12.81
C PRO A 254 18.29 -3.36 11.92
N LEU A 255 18.95 -3.06 10.80
CA LEU A 255 18.40 -2.15 9.81
C LEU A 255 17.06 -2.69 9.29
N PRO A 256 16.11 -1.80 8.93
CA PRO A 256 14.86 -2.24 8.33
C PRO A 256 15.14 -3.12 7.09
N PRO A 257 14.54 -4.31 6.94
CA PRO A 257 14.86 -5.22 5.84
C PRO A 257 14.75 -4.55 4.47
N LEU A 258 13.69 -3.76 4.27
CA LEU A 258 13.43 -3.06 3.01
C LEU A 258 14.40 -1.91 2.73
N VAL A 259 15.12 -1.40 3.73
CA VAL A 259 16.21 -0.43 3.49
C VAL A 259 17.45 -1.13 2.96
N THR A 260 17.69 -2.37 3.36
CA THR A 260 18.89 -3.12 2.93
C THR A 260 18.77 -3.72 1.54
N GLU A 261 17.54 -3.92 1.07
CA GLU A 261 17.24 -4.41 -0.27
C GLU A 261 17.32 -3.29 -1.31
N ALA A 262 17.82 -3.63 -2.51
CA ALA A 262 17.93 -2.67 -3.60
C ALA A 262 16.54 -2.15 -4.06
N PRO A 263 16.44 -0.92 -4.58
CA PRO A 263 15.19 -0.43 -5.14
C PRO A 263 14.71 -1.34 -6.27
N HIS A 264 13.38 -1.44 -6.42
CA HIS A 264 12.71 -2.28 -7.40
C HIS A 264 12.94 -3.80 -7.27
N SER A 265 13.64 -4.26 -6.24
CA SER A 265 13.91 -5.69 -6.00
C SER A 265 12.66 -6.47 -5.58
N ARG A 266 11.67 -5.79 -4.98
CA ARG A 266 10.42 -6.37 -4.49
C ARG A 266 9.22 -5.89 -5.30
N PRO A 267 8.87 -6.53 -6.44
CA PRO A 267 7.65 -6.18 -7.16
C PRO A 267 6.42 -6.58 -6.34
N ILE A 268 5.44 -5.68 -6.26
CA ILE A 268 4.16 -5.95 -5.60
C ILE A 268 3.37 -6.90 -6.50
N LYS A 269 3.00 -8.06 -5.95
CA LYS A 269 2.28 -9.09 -6.71
C LYS A 269 0.85 -8.65 -7.04
N ASP A 270 0.41 -9.00 -8.24
CA ASP A 270 -0.98 -8.83 -8.65
C ASP A 270 -1.89 -9.84 -7.92
N PRO A 271 -3.18 -9.51 -7.73
CA PRO A 271 -4.09 -10.39 -7.00
C PRO A 271 -4.37 -11.68 -7.78
N PRO A 272 -4.72 -12.79 -7.11
CA PRO A 272 -4.94 -14.09 -7.76
C PRO A 272 -6.10 -14.07 -8.76
N ASN A 273 -7.07 -13.17 -8.58
CA ASN A 273 -8.21 -12.94 -9.46
C ASN A 273 -7.98 -11.77 -10.46
N ALA A 274 -6.73 -11.42 -10.76
CA ALA A 274 -6.38 -10.32 -11.65
C ALA A 274 -7.14 -10.38 -13.00
N ALA A 275 -7.70 -9.24 -13.40
CA ALA A 275 -8.30 -9.04 -14.70
C ALA A 275 -7.22 -8.98 -15.80
N SER A 276 -7.61 -9.24 -17.05
CA SER A 276 -6.76 -8.91 -18.19
C SER A 276 -6.52 -7.40 -18.25
N LEU A 277 -5.38 -6.98 -18.82
CA LEU A 277 -5.01 -5.55 -18.89
C LEU A 277 -6.09 -4.71 -19.57
N GLU A 278 -6.61 -5.18 -20.72
CA GLU A 278 -7.67 -4.49 -21.46
C GLU A 278 -8.95 -4.35 -20.63
N LEU A 279 -9.36 -5.42 -19.93
CA LEU A 279 -10.54 -5.40 -19.08
C LEU A 279 -10.37 -4.44 -17.90
N ALA A 280 -9.19 -4.45 -17.27
CA ALA A 280 -8.85 -3.54 -16.19
C ALA A 280 -8.94 -2.07 -16.65
N GLU A 281 -8.40 -1.74 -17.84
CA GLU A 281 -8.50 -0.40 -18.43
C GLU A 281 -9.95 0.00 -18.72
N GLN A 282 -10.77 -0.91 -19.27
CA GLN A 282 -12.18 -0.63 -19.55
C GLN A 282 -12.99 -0.37 -18.28
N LEU A 283 -12.78 -1.18 -17.23
CA LEU A 283 -13.40 -1.02 -15.92
C LEU A 283 -12.91 0.26 -15.23
N ALA A 284 -11.60 0.53 -15.24
CA ALA A 284 -11.00 1.70 -14.61
C ALA A 284 -11.45 3.00 -15.29
N ALA A 285 -11.58 3.00 -16.62
CA ALA A 285 -12.14 4.12 -17.39
C ALA A 285 -13.66 4.26 -17.24
N GLY A 286 -14.36 3.25 -16.73
CA GLY A 286 -15.82 3.23 -16.61
C GLY A 286 -16.56 2.96 -17.92
N LYS A 287 -15.86 2.42 -18.94
CA LYS A 287 -16.49 1.96 -20.19
C LYS A 287 -17.30 0.69 -19.96
N LEU A 288 -16.87 -0.15 -19.01
CA LEU A 288 -17.58 -1.33 -18.55
C LEU A 288 -18.08 -1.12 -17.11
N GLY A 289 -19.36 -1.38 -16.86
CA GLY A 289 -19.93 -1.30 -15.52
C GLY A 289 -19.52 -2.48 -14.65
N ALA A 290 -19.01 -2.22 -13.45
CA ALA A 290 -18.60 -3.27 -12.50
C ALA A 290 -19.76 -4.23 -12.17
N ASP A 291 -20.97 -3.71 -11.96
CA ASP A 291 -22.16 -4.52 -11.67
C ASP A 291 -22.55 -5.46 -12.83
N ALA A 292 -22.50 -4.96 -14.06
CA ALA A 292 -22.79 -5.75 -15.25
C ALA A 292 -21.77 -6.88 -15.42
N TYR A 293 -20.48 -6.57 -15.22
CA TYR A 293 -19.41 -7.55 -15.32
C TYR A 293 -19.51 -8.65 -14.23
N LEU A 294 -19.73 -8.28 -12.97
CA LEU A 294 -19.88 -9.24 -11.88
C LEU A 294 -21.11 -10.14 -12.09
N THR A 295 -22.22 -9.58 -12.58
CA THR A 295 -23.42 -10.35 -12.92
C THR A 295 -23.15 -11.38 -14.01
N GLN A 296 -22.45 -10.98 -15.08
CA GLN A 296 -22.06 -11.90 -16.16
C GLN A 296 -21.13 -13.02 -15.66
N ARG A 297 -20.16 -12.71 -14.80
CA ARG A 297 -19.29 -13.73 -14.18
C ARG A 297 -20.08 -14.74 -13.34
N LEU A 298 -21.06 -14.28 -12.56
CA LEU A 298 -21.89 -15.16 -11.74
C LEU A 298 -22.75 -16.09 -12.61
N ILE A 299 -23.34 -15.56 -13.69
CA ILE A 299 -24.11 -16.38 -14.65
C ILE A 299 -23.20 -17.43 -15.30
N ALA A 300 -21.99 -17.06 -15.73
CA ALA A 300 -21.03 -17.98 -16.34
C ALA A 300 -20.54 -19.08 -15.37
N ALA A 301 -20.42 -18.77 -14.07
CA ALA A 301 -20.09 -19.74 -13.03
C ALA A 301 -21.26 -20.68 -12.70
N GLY A 302 -22.51 -20.20 -12.81
CA GLY A 302 -23.71 -21.02 -12.60
C GLY A 302 -23.99 -22.01 -13.74
N THR A 303 -23.74 -21.61 -14.99
CA THR A 303 -23.93 -22.50 -16.15
C THR A 303 -22.92 -23.64 -16.20
N SER A 304 -21.69 -23.43 -15.72
CA SER A 304 -20.64 -24.46 -15.70
C SER A 304 -20.92 -25.62 -14.73
N ASN A 305 -21.73 -25.41 -13.69
CA ASN A 305 -22.18 -26.48 -12.79
C ASN A 305 -23.40 -27.27 -13.30
N THR A 306 -24.06 -26.80 -14.37
CA THR A 306 -25.31 -27.43 -14.88
C THR A 306 -25.06 -28.35 -16.08
N THR A 307 -23.90 -28.27 -16.73
CA THR A 307 -23.59 -29.01 -17.98
C THR A 307 -22.95 -30.40 -17.77
N LEU A 308 -22.80 -30.87 -16.53
CA LEU A 308 -22.30 -32.23 -16.21
C LEU A 308 -23.41 -33.28 -16.01
N GLY A 309 -24.65 -32.98 -16.40
CA GLY A 309 -25.81 -33.83 -16.18
C GLY A 309 -26.76 -33.94 -17.37
N GLN A 310 -26.27 -34.22 -18.58
CA GLN A 310 -27.13 -34.66 -19.69
C GLN A 310 -26.51 -35.84 -20.44
N ASN A 311 -26.76 -37.05 -19.94
CA ASN A 311 -26.66 -38.27 -20.73
C ASN A 311 -27.75 -38.25 -21.82
N ARG A 312 -27.34 -38.23 -23.08
CA ARG A 312 -28.20 -38.58 -24.23
C ARG A 312 -28.60 -40.06 -24.14
N PRO A 313 -29.87 -40.44 -24.37
CA PRO A 313 -30.21 -41.84 -24.60
C PRO A 313 -29.92 -42.19 -26.06
N THR A 314 -28.97 -43.10 -26.27
CA THR A 314 -28.72 -43.76 -27.55
C THR A 314 -29.80 -44.82 -27.76
N MET A 315 -30.60 -44.68 -28.82
CA MET A 315 -31.48 -45.75 -29.30
C MET A 315 -30.63 -46.93 -29.79
N GLN A 316 -30.79 -48.11 -29.19
CA GLN A 316 -30.50 -49.39 -29.83
C GLN A 316 -31.74 -50.27 -29.77
N GLN A 317 -32.25 -50.60 -30.94
CA GLN A 317 -33.16 -51.71 -31.16
C GLN A 317 -32.36 -53.02 -31.13
N THR A 318 -32.81 -53.98 -30.33
CA THR A 318 -32.63 -55.40 -30.65
C THR A 318 -33.74 -56.23 -29.99
N ARG A 319 -34.35 -57.08 -30.80
CA ARG A 319 -35.45 -58.01 -30.51
C ARG A 319 -34.92 -59.34 -29.96
N GLN A 320 -35.78 -60.00 -29.16
CA GLN A 320 -35.87 -61.46 -28.90
C GLN A 320 -34.70 -62.08 -28.09
N SER A 321 -34.85 -63.07 -27.20
CA SER A 321 -35.89 -64.09 -26.94
C SER A 321 -35.73 -64.72 -25.53
N SER A 322 -36.84 -65.27 -25.04
CA SER A 322 -37.10 -66.22 -23.93
C SER A 322 -35.96 -67.04 -23.28
N THR A 323 -35.99 -67.21 -21.95
CA THR A 323 -36.56 -68.38 -21.21
C THR A 323 -36.15 -68.43 -19.72
N ASN A 324 -37.11 -68.94 -18.91
CA ASN A 324 -36.98 -69.68 -17.64
C ASN A 324 -36.75 -68.99 -16.27
N HIS A 325 -37.77 -69.17 -15.41
CA HIS A 325 -37.87 -69.14 -13.93
C HIS A 325 -36.96 -70.18 -13.22
N PRO A 326 -36.90 -70.31 -11.85
CA PRO A 326 -37.63 -69.62 -10.76
C PRO A 326 -36.76 -69.12 -9.55
N ALA A 327 -37.43 -68.52 -8.56
CA ALA A 327 -37.00 -68.12 -7.20
C ALA A 327 -36.60 -69.33 -6.29
N PRO A 328 -36.38 -69.26 -4.94
CA PRO A 328 -36.47 -68.14 -3.97
C PRO A 328 -35.39 -68.12 -2.85
N ALA A 329 -35.43 -67.12 -1.93
CA ALA A 329 -35.33 -67.28 -0.45
C ALA A 329 -34.94 -65.97 0.27
N SER A 330 -35.82 -65.47 1.14
CA SER A 330 -35.51 -64.61 2.31
C SER A 330 -35.18 -65.52 3.52
N PRO A 331 -35.00 -65.07 4.80
CA PRO A 331 -35.03 -63.72 5.40
C PRO A 331 -33.98 -63.50 6.53
N ARG A 332 -34.21 -62.46 7.35
CA ARG A 332 -33.81 -62.28 8.78
C ARG A 332 -32.39 -61.73 9.07
N VAL A 333 -32.14 -60.85 10.05
CA VAL A 333 -32.97 -60.05 10.99
C VAL A 333 -32.05 -59.14 11.84
N LEU A 334 -32.59 -58.01 12.34
CA LEU A 334 -32.22 -57.24 13.58
C LEU A 334 -30.81 -56.60 13.64
N ARG A 335 -30.54 -55.46 14.28
CA ARG A 335 -31.25 -54.64 15.29
C ARG A 335 -30.48 -53.32 15.50
N GLY A 336 -31.22 -52.22 15.67
CA GLY A 336 -31.01 -51.16 16.71
C GLY A 336 -29.77 -50.25 16.59
N ALA A 337 -29.73 -49.01 17.07
CA ALA A 337 -30.61 -48.16 17.87
C ALA A 337 -30.16 -46.69 17.60
N ARG A 338 -31.05 -45.75 17.28
CA ARG A 338 -31.64 -44.69 18.14
C ARG A 338 -30.68 -43.73 18.90
N ILE A 339 -30.80 -42.44 18.48
CA ILE A 339 -31.04 -41.19 19.27
C ILE A 339 -29.93 -40.55 20.12
N SER A 340 -29.62 -39.27 19.82
CA SER A 340 -29.67 -38.06 20.70
C SER A 340 -28.88 -36.92 20.00
N LYS A 341 -29.43 -35.75 19.62
CA LYS A 341 -29.90 -34.55 20.36
C LYS A 341 -28.94 -34.00 21.43
N ALA A 342 -28.61 -32.71 21.25
CA ALA A 342 -27.61 -31.83 21.90
C ALA A 342 -27.78 -31.60 23.42
N PRO A 343 -26.87 -30.84 24.08
CA PRO A 343 -27.15 -29.40 24.28
C PRO A 343 -25.93 -28.43 24.35
N SER A 344 -26.31 -27.15 24.36
CA SER A 344 -25.59 -25.89 24.62
C SER A 344 -24.85 -25.82 25.96
N ILE A 345 -23.75 -25.03 26.02
CA ILE A 345 -23.21 -24.46 27.27
C ILE A 345 -22.84 -22.99 27.03
N ALA A 346 -23.41 -22.14 27.87
CA ALA A 346 -23.06 -20.74 28.11
C ALA A 346 -22.54 -20.60 29.55
N ALA A 347 -21.48 -19.81 29.76
CA ALA A 347 -21.08 -19.15 31.03
C ALA A 347 -19.94 -18.17 30.67
N ALA A 348 -20.02 -16.84 30.83
CA ALA A 348 -20.28 -15.98 31.99
C ALA A 348 -19.02 -15.67 32.82
N MET A 349 -18.41 -14.50 32.58
CA MET A 349 -17.66 -13.61 33.49
C MET A 349 -17.70 -12.22 32.81
N GLY A 350 -18.05 -11.08 33.40
CA GLY A 350 -18.29 -10.65 34.77
C GLY A 350 -17.96 -9.16 34.78
N ILE A 351 -18.91 -8.28 34.43
CA ILE A 351 -18.74 -6.82 34.43
C ILE A 351 -19.30 -6.29 35.75
N SER A 352 -18.43 -5.69 36.56
CA SER A 352 -18.78 -4.97 37.78
C SER A 352 -19.07 -3.50 37.42
N ILE A 353 -20.27 -3.03 37.72
CA ILE A 353 -20.71 -1.65 37.54
C ILE A 353 -20.95 -1.08 38.94
N ALA A 354 -20.14 -0.10 39.35
CA ALA A 354 -20.38 0.69 40.56
C ALA A 354 -21.20 1.94 40.18
N SER A 355 -22.44 2.00 40.65
CA SER A 355 -23.25 3.23 40.65
C SER A 355 -23.19 3.88 42.03
N SER A 356 -22.59 5.05 42.12
CA SER A 356 -22.77 5.98 43.23
C SER A 356 -23.95 6.91 42.92
N GLY A 357 -24.92 6.94 43.83
CA GLY A 357 -26.03 7.89 43.88
C GLY A 357 -26.09 8.53 45.28
N PRO A 358 -26.80 9.67 45.43
CA PRO A 358 -26.39 10.74 46.34
C PRO A 358 -27.16 10.75 47.67
N THR A 359 -26.50 11.26 48.71
CA THR A 359 -27.08 11.96 49.86
C THR A 359 -26.04 12.89 50.45
#